data_AF-A0A5E4VUV0-F1
#
_entry.id   AF-A0A5E4VUV0-F1
#
_cell.length_a   1.000
_cell.length_b   1.000
_cell.length_c   1.000
_cell.angle_alpha   90.00
_cell.angle_beta   90.00
_cell.angle_gamma   90.00
#
_symmetry.space_group_name_H-M   'P 1'
#
loop_
_entity.id
_entity.type
_entity.pdbx_description
1 polymer ?
#
loop_
_entity_poly.entity_id
_entity_poly.type
_entity_poly.pdbx_seq_one_letter_code
_entity_poly.pdbx_strand_id
1 'polypeptide(L)'
;MDCYVYYRVSSHNAAAARQAVAQLFALTAARFGVSGRLQWRADASANDTTEGTTTWMERYDDVSPAFVASLAPLAVESGLTALIEGDRHTECFVDAQPPCV
;
A
#
# COMPACT_ATOMS: atom_id res chain seq x y z
N MET A 1 -12.87 -7.32 4.09
CA MET A 1 -12.29 -7.45 2.72
C MET A 1 -10.79 -7.28 2.85
N ASP A 2 -10.00 -7.86 1.96
CA ASP A 2 -8.54 -7.69 1.98
C ASP A 2 -8.13 -6.74 0.86
N CYS A 3 -7.34 -5.73 1.18
CA CYS A 3 -6.87 -4.74 0.22
C CYS A 3 -5.36 -4.80 0.04
N TYR A 4 -4.94 -4.74 -1.21
CA TYR A 4 -3.56 -4.73 -1.67
C TYR A 4 -3.33 -3.42 -2.39
N VAL A 5 -2.36 -2.65 -1.89
CA VAL A 5 -2.00 -1.36 -2.45
C VAL A 5 -0.58 -1.45 -2.96
N TYR A 6 -0.35 -1.18 -4.24
CA TYR A 6 0.99 -1.22 -4.82
C TYR A 6 1.35 0.09 -5.52
N TYR A 7 2.64 0.41 -5.47
CA TYR A 7 3.23 1.62 -6.03
C TYR A 7 4.73 1.42 -6.18
N ARG A 8 5.38 2.37 -6.86
CA ARG A 8 6.82 2.34 -7.11
C ARG A 8 7.53 3.38 -6.27
N VAL A 9 8.74 3.06 -5.82
CA VAL A 9 9.57 3.95 -5.01
C VAL A 9 10.99 3.93 -5.55
N SER A 10 11.55 5.11 -5.83
CA SER A 10 12.97 5.27 -6.14
C SER A 10 13.84 4.90 -4.93
N SER A 11 15.00 4.30 -5.19
CA SER A 11 16.02 3.98 -4.19
C SER A 11 16.47 5.22 -3.40
N HIS A 12 16.47 6.39 -4.04
CA HIS A 12 16.76 7.68 -3.40
C HIS A 12 15.74 8.02 -2.29
N ASN A 13 14.46 7.72 -2.55
CA ASN A 13 13.37 8.01 -1.61
C ASN A 13 13.07 6.86 -0.66
N ALA A 14 13.67 5.67 -0.84
CA ALA A 14 13.30 4.46 -0.12
C ALA A 14 13.31 4.62 1.41
N ALA A 15 14.30 5.32 1.98
CA ALA A 15 14.35 5.53 3.42
C ALA A 15 13.20 6.44 3.91
N ALA A 16 12.97 7.56 3.23
CA ALA A 16 11.89 8.49 3.54
C ALA A 16 10.51 7.83 3.35
N ALA A 17 10.35 7.06 2.27
CA ALA A 17 9.12 6.32 1.98
C ALA A 17 8.81 5.30 3.07
N ARG A 18 9.81 4.59 3.63
CA ARG A 18 9.56 3.66 4.76
C ARG A 18 9.03 4.40 5.98
N GLN A 19 9.56 5.59 6.27
CA GLN A 19 9.06 6.41 7.38
C GLN A 19 7.64 6.89 7.13
N ALA A 20 7.33 7.33 5.90
CA ALA A 20 5.98 7.72 5.52
C ALA A 20 4.99 6.54 5.61
N VAL A 21 5.38 5.34 5.18
CA VAL A 21 4.55 4.13 5.36
C VAL A 21 4.34 3.80 6.84
N ALA A 22 5.36 3.92 7.69
CA ALA A 22 5.21 3.72 9.12
C ALA A 22 4.21 4.73 9.73
N GLN A 23 4.27 6.00 9.30
CA GLN A 23 3.30 7.02 9.68
C GLN A 23 1.89 6.70 9.17
N LEU A 24 1.75 6.23 7.93
CA LEU A 24 0.48 5.79 7.37
C LEU A 24 -0.13 4.66 8.19
N PHE A 25 0.66 3.64 8.55
CA PHE A 25 0.20 2.53 9.39
C PHE A 25 -0.19 2.99 10.80
N ALA A 26 0.52 3.96 11.37
CA ALA A 26 0.15 4.55 12.65
C ALA A 26 -1.21 5.28 12.56
N LEU A 27 -1.44 6.04 11.48
CA LEU A 27 -2.71 6.73 11.26
C LEU A 27 -3.87 5.76 11.04
N THR A 28 -3.66 4.69 10.25
CA THR A 28 -4.69 3.67 10.03
C THR A 28 -5.02 2.91 11.30
N ALA A 29 -4.01 2.57 12.11
CA ALA A 29 -4.21 1.91 13.38
C ALA A 29 -4.99 2.80 14.36
N ALA A 30 -4.64 4.09 14.44
CA ALA A 30 -5.30 5.04 15.33
C ALA A 30 -6.76 5.32 14.94
N ARG A 31 -7.08 5.40 13.64
CA ARG A 31 -8.42 5.78 13.16
C ARG A 31 -9.36 4.61 12.93
N PHE A 32 -8.81 3.45 12.57
CA PHE A 32 -9.61 2.29 12.14
C PHE A 32 -9.26 1.00 12.89
N GLY A 33 -8.21 0.98 13.72
CA GLY A 33 -7.72 -0.25 14.34
C GLY A 33 -7.02 -1.20 13.36
N VAL A 34 -6.73 -0.75 12.13
CA VAL A 34 -6.15 -1.57 11.06
C VAL A 34 -4.66 -1.27 10.94
N SER A 35 -3.84 -2.32 11.00
CA SER A 35 -2.40 -2.25 10.75
C SER A 35 -2.06 -2.92 9.41
N GLY A 36 -1.33 -2.22 8.56
CA GLY A 36 -0.87 -2.76 7.29
C GLY A 36 0.41 -3.59 7.41
N ARG A 37 0.70 -4.39 6.39
CA ARG A 37 1.97 -5.08 6.20
C ARG A 37 2.64 -4.54 4.94
N LEU A 38 3.88 -4.08 5.08
CA LEU A 38 4.68 -3.66 3.92
C LEU A 38 5.47 -4.85 3.36
N GLN A 39 5.40 -5.02 2.05
CA GLN A 39 6.10 -6.03 1.26
C GLN A 39 6.75 -5.34 0.04
N TRP A 40 7.72 -6.02 -0.56
CA TRP A 40 8.32 -5.60 -1.82
C TRP A 40 8.18 -6.71 -2.84
N ARG A 41 8.08 -6.34 -4.10
CA ARG A 41 8.08 -7.31 -5.19
C ARG A 41 9.42 -8.07 -5.18
N ALA A 42 9.35 -9.40 -5.19
CA ALA A 42 10.52 -10.27 -5.06
C ALA A 42 11.33 -10.35 -6.36
N ASP A 43 10.66 -10.28 -7.50
CA ASP A 43 11.27 -10.16 -8.81
C ASP A 43 11.50 -8.68 -9.16
N ALA A 44 12.73 -8.33 -9.54
CA ALA A 44 12.98 -7.09 -10.27
C ALA A 44 12.25 -7.22 -11.60
N SER A 45 10.99 -6.78 -11.63
CA SER A 45 10.14 -6.99 -12.79
C SER A 45 10.76 -6.26 -13.99
N ALA A 46 10.57 -6.75 -15.21
CA ALA A 46 11.04 -6.07 -16.43
C ALA A 46 10.54 -4.61 -16.56
N ASN A 47 9.54 -4.22 -15.75
CA ASN A 47 9.01 -2.85 -15.60
C ASN A 47 9.72 -2.00 -14.53
N ASP A 48 10.64 -2.56 -13.73
CA ASP A 48 11.72 -1.83 -13.02
C ASP A 48 12.85 -1.52 -14.02
N THR A 49 12.48 -1.13 -15.23
CA THR A 49 13.37 -0.83 -16.37
C THR A 49 14.19 0.44 -16.13
N THR A 50 13.83 1.21 -15.11
CA THR A 50 14.62 2.34 -14.59
C THR A 50 15.48 1.83 -13.44
N GLU A 51 16.80 1.80 -13.63
CA GLU A 51 17.73 1.43 -12.56
C GLU A 51 17.41 2.21 -11.27
N GLY A 52 17.08 1.47 -10.22
CA GLY A 52 16.87 2.04 -8.89
C GLY A 52 15.42 2.23 -8.45
N THR A 53 14.39 1.78 -9.19
CA THR A 53 13.01 1.75 -8.69
C THR A 53 12.67 0.36 -8.13
N THR A 54 11.82 0.31 -7.09
CA THR A 54 11.29 -0.95 -6.54
C THR A 54 9.79 -0.85 -6.34
N THR A 55 9.06 -1.90 -6.71
CA THR A 55 7.61 -1.99 -6.43
C THR A 55 7.36 -2.43 -4.99
N TRP A 56 6.62 -1.60 -4.25
CA TRP A 56 6.19 -1.82 -2.87
C TRP A 56 4.73 -2.24 -2.85
N MET A 57 4.34 -3.02 -1.84
CA MET A 57 2.98 -3.46 -1.62
C MET A 57 2.61 -3.33 -0.14
N GLU A 58 1.55 -2.58 0.15
CA GLU A 58 0.88 -2.59 1.44
C GLU A 58 -0.30 -3.57 1.39
N ARG A 59 -0.35 -4.49 2.34
CA ARG A 59 -1.48 -5.40 2.54
C ARG A 59 -2.26 -5.00 3.78
N TYR A 60 -3.58 -4.94 3.67
CA TYR A 60 -4.50 -4.67 4.77
C TYR A 60 -5.56 -5.77 4.81
N ASP A 61 -5.67 -6.43 5.95
CA ASP A 61 -6.59 -7.56 6.15
C ASP A 61 -7.86 -7.09 6.87
N ASP A 62 -8.99 -7.72 6.52
CA ASP A 62 -10.31 -7.50 7.15
C ASP A 62 -10.73 -6.02 7.32
N VAL A 63 -10.66 -5.26 6.22
CA VAL A 63 -10.99 -3.83 6.23
C VAL A 63 -12.42 -3.53 5.79
N SER A 64 -12.92 -2.37 6.23
CA SER A 64 -14.24 -1.84 5.87
C SER A 64 -14.18 -0.90 4.65
N PRO A 65 -15.30 -0.64 3.95
CA PRO A 65 -15.33 0.34 2.86
C PRO A 65 -14.91 1.75 3.29
N ALA A 66 -15.22 2.15 4.53
CA ALA A 66 -14.83 3.44 5.09
C ALA A 66 -13.31 3.57 5.25
N PHE A 67 -12.64 2.47 5.62
CA PHE A 67 -11.18 2.41 5.64
C PHE A 67 -10.60 2.62 4.23
N VAL A 68 -11.12 1.91 3.23
CA VAL A 68 -10.64 1.99 1.83
C VAL A 68 -10.79 3.40 1.28
N ALA A 69 -11.95 4.05 1.49
CA ALA A 69 -12.17 5.43 1.09
C ALA A 69 -11.19 6.43 1.77
N SER A 70 -10.66 6.06 2.93
CA SER A 70 -9.74 6.89 3.71
C SER A 70 -8.26 6.66 3.38
N LEU A 71 -7.91 5.61 2.63
CA LEU A 71 -6.51 5.29 2.32
C LEU A 71 -5.80 6.38 1.52
N ALA A 72 -6.46 6.94 0.51
CA ALA A 72 -5.88 8.01 -0.31
C ALA A 72 -5.58 9.30 0.49
N PRO A 73 -6.53 9.87 1.26
CA PRO A 73 -6.23 11.06 2.08
C PRO A 73 -5.20 10.76 3.18
N LEU A 74 -5.21 9.56 3.77
CA LEU A 74 -4.18 9.16 4.72
C LEU A 74 -2.78 9.05 4.12
N ALA A 75 -2.67 8.56 2.88
CA ALA A 75 -1.40 8.53 2.17
C ALA A 75 -0.85 9.94 1.91
N VAL A 76 -1.73 10.90 1.60
CA VAL A 76 -1.35 12.32 1.48
C VAL A 76 -0.90 12.87 2.83
N GLU A 77 -1.65 12.62 3.90
CA GLU A 77 -1.32 13.09 5.27
C GLU A 77 0.01 12.54 5.78
N SER A 78 0.32 11.27 5.48
CA SER A 78 1.59 10.63 5.84
C SER A 78 2.80 11.15 5.03
N GLY A 79 2.56 11.94 3.99
CA GLY A 79 3.59 12.40 3.04
C GLY A 79 4.01 11.35 2.00
N LEU A 80 3.44 10.14 2.03
CA LEU A 80 3.82 9.04 1.14
C LEU A 80 3.62 9.40 -0.33
N THR A 81 2.52 10.08 -0.67
CA THR A 81 2.19 10.45 -2.06
C THR A 81 3.29 11.30 -2.73
N ALA A 82 4.08 12.05 -1.97
CA ALA A 82 5.18 12.87 -2.50
C ALA A 82 6.47 12.07 -2.77
N LEU A 83 6.55 10.81 -2.34
CA LEU A 83 7.77 9.98 -2.35
C LEU A 83 7.70 8.82 -3.35
N ILE A 84 6.52 8.56 -3.93
CA ILE A 84 6.25 7.47 -4.86
C ILE A 84 6.32 7.93 -6.32
N GLU A 85 6.54 6.97 -7.23
CA GLU A 85 6.60 7.21 -8.68
C GLU A 85 5.30 6.78 -9.38
N GLY A 86 4.54 7.77 -9.85
CA GLY A 86 3.26 7.54 -10.52
C GLY A 86 2.14 7.31 -9.51
N ASP A 87 1.19 6.43 -9.88
CA ASP A 87 -0.03 6.23 -9.11
C ASP A 87 0.13 5.19 -7.99
N ARG A 88 -0.69 5.36 -6.94
CA ARG A 88 -0.89 4.38 -5.87
C ARG A 88 -2.14 3.57 -6.16
N HIS A 89 -1.96 2.35 -6.67
CA HIS A 89 -3.07 1.48 -7.07
C HIS A 89 -3.61 0.70 -5.87
N THR A 90 -4.93 0.54 -5.77
CA THR A 90 -5.59 -0.21 -4.70
C THR A 90 -6.53 -1.25 -5.30
N GLU A 91 -6.35 -2.50 -4.92
CA GLU A 91 -7.21 -3.61 -5.29
C GLU A 91 -7.74 -4.28 -4.03
N CYS A 92 -9.06 -4.45 -3.92
CA CYS A 92 -9.69 -5.05 -2.74
C CYS A 92 -10.50 -6.28 -3.14
N PHE A 93 -10.39 -7.32 -2.34
CA PHE A 93 -10.96 -8.64 -2.59
C PHE A 93 -11.83 -9.07 -1.40
N VAL A 94 -12.89 -9.81 -1.69
CA VAL A 94 -13.73 -10.48 -0.70
C VAL A 94 -13.62 -11.99 -0.93
N ASP A 95 -13.89 -12.78 0.10
CA ASP A 95 -13.88 -14.23 -0.04
C ASP A 95 -14.88 -14.69 -1.11
N ALA A 96 -14.43 -15.62 -1.94
CA ALA A 96 -15.32 -16.29 -2.88
C ALA A 96 -16.35 -17.10 -2.08
N GLN A 97 -17.62 -16.99 -2.46
CA GLN A 97 -18.65 -17.86 -1.90
C GLN A 97 -18.30 -19.32 -2.24
N PRO A 98 -18.40 -20.26 -1.29
CA PRO A 98 -18.16 -21.66 -1.59
C PRO A 98 -19.13 -22.13 -2.68
N PRO A 99 -18.71 -23.04 -3.58
CA PRO A 99 -19.62 -23.57 -4.60
C PRO A 99 -20.83 -24.21 -3.92
N CYS A 100 -22.04 -23.85 -4.36
CA CYS A 100 -23.26 -24.50 -3.90
C CYS A 100 -23.15 -25.99 -4.21
N VAL A 101 -23.16 -26.83 -3.18
CA VAL A 101 -23.25 -28.30 -3.28
C VAL A 101 -24.71 -28.76 -3.22
#